data_AF-A0A7S1PN91-F1
#
_entry.id   AF-A0A7S1PN91-F1
#
_cell.length_a   1.000
_cell.length_b   1.000
_cell.length_c   1.000
_cell.angle_alpha   90.00
_cell.angle_beta   90.00
_cell.angle_gamma   90.00
#
_symmetry.space_group_name_H-M   'P 1'
#
loop_
_entity.id
_entity.type
_entity.pdbx_description
1 polymer ?
#
loop_
_entity_poly.entity_id
_entity_poly.type
_entity_poly.pdbx_seq_one_letter_code
_entity_poly.pdbx_strand_id
1 'polypeptide(L)'
;EAALRLEEGCGACRVVGLQLEGPAGGWALVVAGGEPVVKSCRLLSGAAMRGGCAQLLGCELEGSSGDCLLVDEAHGPRLPRVVGCSISQARRNGVMLDSAAELSGCKVFGNACAGIRIGPGVELDPEELARLNRVEGNAARGSSCKDIVVEEDVAWSLW
;
A
#
# COMPACT_ATOMS: atom_id res chain seq x y z
N GLU A 1 10.23 -11.42 4.60
CA GLU A 1 10.18 -12.53 3.61
C GLU A 1 8.97 -12.34 2.70
N ALA A 2 8.99 -12.89 1.48
CA ALA A 2 7.88 -12.76 0.53
C ALA A 2 7.70 -14.02 -0.31
N ALA A 3 6.46 -14.34 -0.71
CA ALA A 3 6.18 -15.48 -1.58
C ALA A 3 6.62 -15.24 -3.03
N LEU A 4 6.38 -14.02 -3.54
CA LEU A 4 6.94 -13.55 -4.81
C LEU A 4 7.71 -12.25 -4.58
N ARG A 5 8.92 -12.19 -5.12
CA ARG A 5 9.73 -10.97 -5.14
C ARG A 5 10.08 -10.59 -6.57
N LEU A 6 9.73 -9.37 -6.97
CA LEU A 6 10.08 -8.78 -8.26
C LEU A 6 11.22 -7.79 -8.02
N GLU A 7 12.43 -8.15 -8.44
CA GLU A 7 13.60 -7.28 -8.31
C GLU A 7 13.66 -6.24 -9.44
N GLU A 8 14.40 -5.15 -9.23
CA GLU A 8 14.59 -4.06 -10.21
C GLU A 8 14.94 -4.55 -11.63
N GLY A 9 15.79 -5.59 -11.72
CA GLY A 9 16.19 -6.20 -13.00
C GLY A 9 15.06 -6.89 -13.77
N CYS A 10 13.87 -7.04 -13.18
CA CYS A 10 12.68 -7.59 -13.83
C CYS A 10 12.13 -6.65 -14.92
N GLY A 11 12.49 -5.36 -14.91
CA GLY A 11 12.09 -4.38 -15.91
C GLY A 11 10.56 -4.23 -15.99
N ALA A 12 10.01 -4.20 -17.22
CA ALA A 12 8.57 -4.08 -17.50
C ALA A 12 7.84 -5.43 -17.47
N CYS A 13 8.13 -6.27 -16.47
CA CYS A 13 7.51 -7.58 -16.34
C CYS A 13 6.03 -7.46 -15.93
N ARG A 14 5.23 -8.41 -16.40
CA ARG A 14 3.77 -8.44 -16.20
C ARG A 14 3.35 -9.68 -15.45
N VAL A 15 2.67 -9.48 -14.32
CA VAL A 15 2.10 -10.55 -13.51
C VAL A 15 0.59 -10.40 -13.54
N VAL A 16 -0.13 -11.44 -13.96
CA VAL A 16 -1.58 -11.35 -14.17
C VAL A 16 -2.28 -12.58 -13.61
N GLY A 17 -3.36 -12.38 -12.84
CA GLY A 17 -4.26 -13.46 -12.45
C GLY A 17 -3.68 -14.46 -11.45
N LEU A 18 -2.64 -14.08 -10.70
CA LEU A 18 -2.05 -14.95 -9.68
C LEU A 18 -2.78 -14.83 -8.35
N GLN A 19 -2.85 -15.95 -7.63
CA GLN A 19 -3.14 -15.97 -6.20
C GLN A 19 -1.86 -16.30 -5.45
N LEU A 20 -1.45 -15.42 -4.55
CA LEU A 20 -0.24 -15.55 -3.74
C LEU A 20 -0.63 -15.49 -2.26
N GLU A 21 0.03 -16.32 -1.45
CA GLU A 21 -0.08 -16.29 0.00
C GLU A 21 1.30 -16.10 0.60
N GLY A 22 1.49 -14.98 1.30
CA GLY A 22 2.73 -14.69 1.99
C GLY A 22 2.91 -15.55 3.23
N PRO A 23 4.16 -15.87 3.61
CA PRO A 23 4.43 -16.62 4.83
C PRO A 23 4.00 -15.84 6.08
N ALA A 24 3.91 -16.51 7.23
CA ALA A 24 3.60 -15.86 8.50
C ALA A 24 4.59 -14.73 8.80
N GLY A 25 4.08 -13.50 8.96
CA GLY A 25 4.91 -12.31 9.19
C GLY A 25 5.58 -11.74 7.93
N GLY A 26 5.31 -12.31 6.74
CA GLY A 26 5.82 -11.84 5.45
C GLY A 26 4.75 -11.31 4.51
N TRP A 27 5.16 -11.01 3.28
CA TRP A 27 4.31 -10.43 2.24
C TRP A 27 3.94 -11.47 1.16
N ALA A 28 2.79 -11.33 0.53
CA ALA A 28 2.49 -12.13 -0.67
C ALA A 28 3.40 -11.71 -1.83
N LEU A 29 3.58 -10.40 -1.98
CA LEU A 29 4.36 -9.77 -3.04
C LEU A 29 5.29 -8.70 -2.46
N VAL A 30 6.55 -8.72 -2.89
CA VAL A 30 7.46 -7.58 -2.74
C VAL A 30 7.90 -7.14 -4.13
N VAL A 31 7.72 -5.87 -4.46
CA VAL A 31 8.37 -5.23 -5.59
C VAL A 31 9.54 -4.41 -5.05
N ALA A 32 10.74 -4.68 -5.52
CA ALA A 32 11.98 -4.03 -5.10
C ALA A 32 12.60 -3.28 -6.28
N GLY A 33 11.91 -2.23 -6.73
CA GLY A 33 12.30 -1.39 -7.87
C GLY A 33 11.65 -1.78 -9.21
N GLY A 34 12.12 -1.12 -10.28
CA GLY A 34 11.66 -1.35 -11.65
C GLY A 34 10.27 -0.81 -11.97
N GLU A 35 9.65 -1.33 -13.03
CA GLU A 35 8.33 -0.91 -13.52
C GLU A 35 7.36 -2.07 -13.76
N PRO A 36 7.29 -3.08 -12.87
CA PRO A 36 6.39 -4.21 -13.09
C PRO A 36 4.93 -3.79 -13.04
N VAL A 37 4.11 -4.50 -13.82
CA VAL A 37 2.65 -4.37 -13.78
C VAL A 37 2.05 -5.65 -13.22
N VAL A 38 1.44 -5.55 -12.06
CA VAL A 38 0.69 -6.63 -11.41
C VAL A 38 -0.80 -6.33 -11.55
N LYS A 39 -1.53 -7.23 -12.19
CA LYS A 39 -2.93 -6.99 -12.56
C LYS A 39 -3.83 -8.14 -12.19
N SER A 40 -4.97 -7.83 -11.58
CA SER A 40 -6.01 -8.82 -11.26
C SER A 40 -5.49 -10.00 -10.45
N CYS A 41 -4.57 -9.73 -9.52
CA CYS A 41 -4.01 -10.74 -8.62
C CYS A 41 -4.69 -10.67 -7.25
N ARG A 42 -4.68 -11.80 -6.53
CA ARG A 42 -5.10 -11.90 -5.13
C ARG A 42 -3.89 -12.15 -4.24
N LEU A 43 -3.64 -11.25 -3.30
CA LEU A 43 -2.44 -11.20 -2.48
C LEU A 43 -2.83 -11.34 -1.00
N LEU A 44 -2.77 -12.58 -0.50
CA LEU A 44 -3.01 -12.90 0.90
C LEU A 44 -1.72 -12.66 1.69
N SER A 45 -1.80 -11.88 2.77
CA SER A 45 -0.65 -11.24 3.43
C SER A 45 -0.10 -10.01 2.67
N GLY A 46 -0.93 -9.34 1.86
CA GLY A 46 -0.64 -8.01 1.35
C GLY A 46 0.55 -7.91 0.38
N ALA A 47 1.00 -6.67 0.15
CA ALA A 47 2.15 -6.37 -0.70
C ALA A 47 3.02 -5.22 -0.17
N ALA A 48 4.29 -5.21 -0.56
CA ALA A 48 5.16 -4.05 -0.40
C ALA A 48 5.73 -3.60 -1.75
N MET A 49 5.70 -2.31 -2.00
CA MET A 49 6.28 -1.65 -3.16
C MET A 49 7.44 -0.77 -2.67
N ARG A 50 8.66 -1.23 -2.90
CA ARG A 50 9.90 -0.62 -2.43
C ARG A 50 10.67 -0.06 -3.61
N GLY A 51 10.53 1.24 -3.85
CA GLY A 51 11.16 1.89 -5.00
C GLY A 51 10.50 1.58 -6.35
N GLY A 52 11.05 2.21 -7.41
CA GLY A 52 10.55 2.10 -8.78
C GLY A 52 9.19 2.78 -9.01
N CYS A 53 8.54 2.45 -10.12
CA CYS A 53 7.22 2.96 -10.50
C CYS A 53 6.25 1.83 -10.89
N ALA A 54 6.26 0.78 -10.07
CA ALA A 54 5.41 -0.39 -10.23
C ALA A 54 3.91 -0.04 -10.19
N GLN A 55 3.09 -0.89 -10.82
CA GLN A 55 1.65 -0.70 -10.93
C GLN A 55 0.89 -1.91 -10.38
N LEU A 56 0.01 -1.69 -9.41
CA LEU A 56 -0.99 -2.65 -8.95
C LEU A 56 -2.36 -2.26 -9.52
N LEU A 57 -2.93 -3.09 -10.38
CA LEU A 57 -4.14 -2.77 -11.15
C LEU A 57 -5.25 -3.79 -10.90
N GLY A 58 -6.32 -3.38 -10.22
CA GLY A 58 -7.48 -4.23 -9.98
C GLY A 58 -7.16 -5.48 -9.15
N CYS A 59 -6.22 -5.38 -8.21
CA CYS A 59 -5.82 -6.47 -7.34
C CYS A 59 -6.67 -6.51 -6.05
N GLU A 60 -6.74 -7.68 -5.44
CA GLU A 60 -7.31 -7.89 -4.11
C GLU A 60 -6.17 -8.16 -3.12
N LEU A 61 -6.03 -7.29 -2.12
CA LEU A 61 -5.03 -7.41 -1.07
C LEU A 61 -5.74 -7.64 0.26
N GLU A 62 -5.32 -8.68 0.98
CA GLU A 62 -5.79 -9.02 2.31
C GLU A 62 -4.60 -9.04 3.27
N GLY A 63 -4.60 -8.17 4.29
CA GLY A 63 -3.50 -8.05 5.25
C GLY A 63 -3.50 -9.17 6.29
N SER A 64 -2.33 -9.49 6.86
CA SER A 64 -2.19 -10.58 7.85
C SER A 64 -1.65 -10.13 9.21
N SER A 65 -0.45 -9.54 9.26
CA SER A 65 0.23 -9.17 10.51
C SER A 65 0.60 -7.69 10.65
N GLY A 66 0.61 -6.93 9.55
CA GLY A 66 1.00 -5.52 9.51
C GLY A 66 0.04 -4.66 8.70
N ASP A 67 0.60 -3.72 7.94
CA ASP A 67 -0.13 -2.99 6.90
C ASP A 67 -0.47 -3.94 5.74
N CYS A 68 -1.55 -3.68 5.00
CA CYS A 68 -1.92 -4.54 3.86
C CYS A 68 -1.15 -4.14 2.59
N LEU A 69 -0.89 -2.85 2.41
CA LEU A 69 -0.01 -2.33 1.38
C LEU A 69 0.98 -1.34 1.99
N LEU A 70 2.26 -1.55 1.75
CA LEU A 70 3.32 -0.60 2.06
C LEU A 70 3.91 -0.03 0.77
N VAL A 71 3.99 1.29 0.66
CA VAL A 71 4.79 1.96 -0.36
C VAL A 71 5.90 2.74 0.34
N ASP A 72 7.13 2.31 0.14
CA ASP A 72 8.33 2.93 0.70
C ASP A 72 9.39 3.11 -0.40
N GLU A 73 10.42 3.90 -0.09
CA GLU A 73 11.60 4.06 -0.92
C GLU A 73 11.33 4.49 -2.38
N ALA A 74 10.14 5.00 -2.70
CA ALA A 74 9.80 5.46 -4.05
C ALA A 74 10.68 6.65 -4.44
N HIS A 75 11.44 6.48 -5.51
CA HIS A 75 12.38 7.48 -6.00
C HIS A 75 12.28 7.58 -7.52
N GLY A 76 12.41 8.80 -8.04
CA GLY A 76 12.38 9.09 -9.47
C GLY A 76 11.16 9.91 -9.92
N PRO A 77 11.09 10.26 -11.22
CA PRO A 77 10.09 11.20 -11.74
C PRO A 77 8.69 10.62 -11.89
N ARG A 78 8.52 9.30 -11.70
CA ARG A 78 7.23 8.61 -11.83
C ARG A 78 6.92 7.90 -10.52
N LEU A 79 5.67 8.06 -10.08
CA LEU A 79 5.19 7.45 -8.85
C LEU A 79 4.72 6.01 -9.09
N PRO A 80 4.88 5.12 -8.09
CA PRO A 80 4.13 3.88 -8.03
C PRO A 80 2.62 4.14 -8.11
N ARG A 81 1.87 3.22 -8.71
CA ARG A 81 0.43 3.39 -8.93
C ARG A 81 -0.37 2.21 -8.41
N VAL A 82 -1.46 2.49 -7.72
CA VAL A 82 -2.41 1.51 -7.21
C VAL A 82 -3.80 1.94 -7.65
N VAL A 83 -4.39 1.17 -8.56
CA VAL A 83 -5.59 1.59 -9.27
C VAL A 83 -6.65 0.51 -9.22
N GLY A 84 -7.84 0.84 -8.72
CA GLY A 84 -8.98 -0.06 -8.72
C GLY A 84 -8.82 -1.28 -7.79
N CYS A 85 -7.90 -1.23 -6.82
CA CYS A 85 -7.62 -2.34 -5.92
C CYS A 85 -8.60 -2.38 -4.74
N SER A 86 -8.82 -3.57 -4.18
CA SER A 86 -9.50 -3.75 -2.89
C SER A 86 -8.47 -4.12 -1.83
N ILE A 87 -8.44 -3.38 -0.72
CA ILE A 87 -7.41 -3.48 0.32
C ILE A 87 -8.10 -3.60 1.67
N SER A 88 -7.90 -4.72 2.36
CA SER A 88 -8.69 -5.02 3.57
C SER A 88 -8.01 -5.92 4.59
N GLN A 89 -8.62 -6.00 5.78
CA GLN A 89 -8.27 -6.93 6.86
C GLN A 89 -6.86 -6.80 7.43
N ALA A 90 -6.18 -5.66 7.20
CA ALA A 90 -4.89 -5.39 7.83
C ALA A 90 -5.01 -5.37 9.36
N ARG A 91 -3.98 -5.88 10.04
CA ARG A 91 -3.85 -5.73 11.51
C ARG A 91 -3.35 -4.35 11.93
N ARG A 92 -2.84 -3.55 10.99
CA ARG A 92 -2.55 -2.13 11.18
C ARG A 92 -3.36 -1.31 10.19
N ASN A 93 -2.72 -0.71 9.18
CA ASN A 93 -3.38 0.15 8.22
C ASN A 93 -3.67 -0.60 6.91
N GLY A 94 -4.69 -0.18 6.18
CA GLY A 94 -4.91 -0.69 4.82
C GLY A 94 -3.73 -0.36 3.92
N VAL A 95 -3.38 0.92 3.85
CA VAL A 95 -2.24 1.43 3.09
C VAL A 95 -1.36 2.28 4.00
N MET A 96 -0.05 2.05 3.95
CA MET A 96 0.98 2.92 4.50
C MET A 96 1.79 3.53 3.35
N LEU A 97 1.75 4.85 3.21
CA LEU A 97 2.54 5.62 2.25
C LEU A 97 3.68 6.30 3.00
N ASP A 98 4.85 5.67 3.01
CA ASP A 98 6.11 6.26 3.52
C ASP A 98 6.92 6.91 2.38
N SER A 99 6.34 6.92 1.20
CA SER A 99 6.80 7.63 0.01
C SER A 99 5.59 7.92 -0.89
N ALA A 100 5.73 8.89 -1.79
CA ALA A 100 4.62 9.30 -2.65
C ALA A 100 4.18 8.18 -3.62
N ALA A 101 2.86 8.04 -3.80
CA ALA A 101 2.25 7.13 -4.77
C ALA A 101 0.90 7.66 -5.27
N GLU A 102 0.49 7.21 -6.44
CA GLU A 102 -0.87 7.40 -6.92
C GLU A 102 -1.78 6.30 -6.38
N LEU A 103 -2.80 6.67 -5.61
CA LEU A 103 -3.86 5.77 -5.14
C LEU A 103 -5.20 6.25 -5.70
N SER A 104 -5.84 5.49 -6.60
CA SER A 104 -7.09 5.92 -7.23
C SER A 104 -8.08 4.79 -7.49
N GLY A 105 -9.37 5.07 -7.35
CA GLY A 105 -10.45 4.11 -7.56
C GLY A 105 -10.40 2.89 -6.64
N CYS A 106 -9.63 2.95 -5.54
CA CYS A 106 -9.46 1.84 -4.63
C CYS A 106 -10.58 1.78 -3.59
N LYS A 107 -10.80 0.59 -3.04
CA LYS A 107 -11.65 0.35 -1.86
C LYS A 107 -10.77 -0.07 -0.70
N VAL A 108 -10.78 0.69 0.39
CA VAL A 108 -9.94 0.44 1.56
C VAL A 108 -10.80 0.34 2.81
N PHE A 109 -10.95 -0.86 3.36
CA PHE A 109 -11.97 -1.13 4.38
C PHE A 109 -11.60 -2.25 5.35
N GLY A 110 -12.22 -2.24 6.54
CA GLY A 110 -12.10 -3.33 7.51
C GLY A 110 -10.71 -3.49 8.11
N ASN A 111 -9.85 -2.47 8.01
CA ASN A 111 -8.52 -2.48 8.59
C ASN A 111 -8.58 -2.10 10.08
N ALA A 112 -7.67 -2.62 10.89
CA ALA A 112 -7.71 -2.48 12.35
C ALA A 112 -7.45 -1.05 12.85
N CYS A 113 -6.62 -0.29 12.13
CA CYS A 113 -6.32 1.12 12.38
C CYS A 113 -6.76 1.98 11.20
N ALA A 114 -5.87 2.70 10.51
CA ALA A 114 -6.29 3.59 9.44
C ALA A 114 -6.64 2.81 8.16
N GLY A 115 -7.49 3.39 7.31
CA GLY A 115 -7.60 2.93 5.93
C GLY A 115 -6.33 3.28 5.17
N ILE A 116 -6.01 4.58 5.10
CA ILE A 116 -4.79 5.10 4.50
C ILE A 116 -4.03 5.90 5.57
N ARG A 117 -2.74 5.62 5.71
CA ARG A 117 -1.82 6.42 6.49
C ARG A 117 -0.73 6.99 5.59
N ILE A 118 -0.50 8.29 5.73
CA ILE A 118 0.52 9.05 5.01
C ILE A 118 1.61 9.41 6.00
N GLY A 119 2.82 8.94 5.73
CA GLY A 119 4.00 9.18 6.55
C GLY A 119 4.49 10.62 6.46
N PRO A 120 5.36 11.03 7.40
CA PRO A 120 5.95 12.36 7.41
C PRO A 120 6.72 12.64 6.11
N GLY A 121 6.68 13.89 5.65
CA GLY A 121 7.37 14.31 4.42
C GLY A 121 6.74 13.84 3.10
N VAL A 122 5.65 13.07 3.13
CA VAL A 122 4.91 12.71 1.91
C VAL A 122 3.87 13.79 1.61
N GLU A 123 4.15 14.60 0.58
CA GLU A 123 3.24 15.66 0.12
C GLU A 123 2.14 15.08 -0.78
N LEU A 124 0.98 14.79 -0.19
CA LEU A 124 -0.24 14.36 -0.89
C LEU A 124 -1.46 15.06 -0.27
N ASP A 125 -2.47 15.38 -1.08
CA ASP A 125 -3.75 15.91 -0.62
C ASP A 125 -4.65 14.78 -0.10
N PRO A 126 -4.94 14.73 1.22
CA PRO A 126 -5.83 13.70 1.79
C PRO A 126 -7.28 13.81 1.30
N GLU A 127 -7.76 15.01 0.98
CA GLU A 127 -9.13 15.21 0.49
C GLU A 127 -9.28 14.64 -0.93
N GLU A 128 -8.26 14.82 -1.76
CA GLU A 128 -8.22 14.18 -3.08
C GLU A 128 -8.18 12.65 -2.97
N LEU A 129 -7.37 12.10 -2.06
CA LEU A 129 -7.35 10.67 -1.79
C LEU A 129 -8.72 10.15 -1.33
N ALA A 130 -9.42 10.87 -0.46
CA ALA A 130 -10.77 10.54 -0.02
C ALA A 130 -11.82 10.62 -1.14
N ARG A 131 -11.65 11.54 -2.09
CA ARG A 131 -12.57 11.71 -3.22
C ARG A 131 -12.42 10.61 -4.27
N LEU A 132 -11.18 10.19 -4.53
CA LEU A 132 -10.87 9.21 -5.58
C LEU A 132 -10.97 7.76 -5.10
N ASN A 133 -10.97 7.54 -3.79
CA ASN A 133 -11.00 6.21 -3.19
C ASN A 133 -12.18 6.09 -2.21
N ARG A 134 -12.73 4.90 -2.09
CA ARG A 134 -13.71 4.60 -1.05
C ARG A 134 -12.99 4.06 0.16
N VAL A 135 -12.77 4.91 1.17
CA VAL A 135 -12.09 4.57 2.42
C VAL A 135 -13.10 4.64 3.55
N GLU A 136 -13.53 3.48 4.06
CA GLU A 136 -14.61 3.42 5.04
C GLU A 136 -14.52 2.17 5.92
N GLY A 137 -15.12 2.23 7.12
CA GLY A 137 -15.22 1.07 8.00
C GLY A 137 -13.86 0.54 8.45
N ASN A 138 -12.84 1.40 8.49
CA ASN A 138 -11.57 1.11 9.14
C ASN A 138 -11.67 1.42 10.63
N ALA A 139 -10.57 1.29 11.36
CA ALA A 139 -10.53 1.26 12.83
C ALA A 139 -11.39 0.12 13.44
N ALA A 140 -11.61 -0.96 12.68
CA ALA A 140 -12.56 -2.02 13.00
C ALA A 140 -12.26 -2.78 14.30
N ARG A 141 -11.05 -2.61 14.88
CA ARG A 141 -10.63 -3.24 16.14
C ARG A 141 -10.59 -2.26 17.32
N GLY A 142 -11.39 -1.20 17.26
CA GLY A 142 -11.52 -0.25 18.37
C GLY A 142 -10.33 0.69 18.54
N SER A 143 -9.53 0.89 17.48
CA SER A 143 -8.51 1.94 17.51
C SER A 143 -9.17 3.32 17.37
N SER A 144 -8.50 4.36 17.87
CA SER A 144 -8.90 5.76 17.67
C SER A 144 -8.48 6.32 16.30
N CYS A 145 -8.02 5.45 15.39
CA CYS A 145 -7.54 5.87 14.08
C CYS A 145 -8.69 6.35 13.19
N LYS A 146 -8.42 7.30 12.30
CA LYS A 146 -9.35 7.74 11.26
C LYS A 146 -9.16 6.92 9.99
N ASP A 147 -10.14 6.97 9.08
CA ASP A 147 -10.03 6.35 7.76
C ASP A 147 -8.80 6.84 6.98
N ILE A 148 -8.49 8.15 7.04
CA ILE A 148 -7.25 8.72 6.50
C ILE A 148 -6.51 9.46 7.62
N VAL A 149 -5.21 9.18 7.76
CA VAL A 149 -4.32 9.78 8.76
C VAL A 149 -3.08 10.33 8.05
N VAL A 150 -2.73 11.58 8.33
CA VAL A 150 -1.45 12.18 7.94
C VAL A 150 -0.61 12.32 9.20
N GLU A 151 0.61 11.79 9.18
CA GLU A 151 1.58 11.98 10.25
C GLU A 151 2.33 13.29 10.00
N GLU A 152 2.28 14.18 10.99
CA GLU A 152 3.04 15.43 10.95
C GLU A 152 4.50 15.16 11.32
N ASP A 153 5.42 15.87 10.66
CA ASP A 153 6.82 15.91 11.08
C ASP A 153 6.89 16.48 12.50
N VAL A 154 7.19 15.61 13.47
CA VAL A 154 7.52 16.06 14.80
C VAL A 154 8.93 16.64 14.72
N ALA A 155 9.04 17.90 14.32
CA ALA A 155 10.27 18.65 14.42
C ALA A 155 10.68 18.61 15.89
N TRP A 156 11.66 17.76 16.22
CA TRP A 156 12.32 17.79 17.51
C TRP A 156 12.82 19.21 17.70
N SER A 157 12.08 19.98 18.49
CA SER A 157 12.50 21.30 18.93
C SER A 157 13.72 21.05 19.79
N LEU A 158 14.91 21.21 19.18
CA LEU A 158 16.18 21.19 19.87
C LEU A 158 16.12 22.32 20.92
N TRP A 159 15.93 21.93 22.18
CA TRP A 159 16.23 22.74 23.36
C TRP A 159 17.63 22.40 23.82
#